data_AF-A0A497L2R3-F1
#
_entry.id   AF-A0A497L2R3-F1
#
_cell.length_a   1.000
_cell.length_b   1.000
_cell.length_c   1.000
_cell.angle_alpha   90.00
_cell.angle_beta   90.00
_cell.angle_gamma   90.00
#
_symmetry.space_group_name_H-M   'P 1'
#
loop_
_entity.id
_entity.type
_entity.pdbx_description
1 polymer ?
#
loop_
_entity_poly.entity_id
_entity_poly.type
_entity_poly.pdbx_seq_one_letter_code
_entity_poly.pdbx_strand_id
1 'polypeptide(L)'
;MYDLEKIMQNSEPVGDYLSSIGEKHPSFSRRKADYRLDGRIVEELKRYADKVIVVIFSAEWCPDCARNVPVLDLIAEATGMEVRIFGHLMRDPLNPMERWWIPPSPPEVREFNVVKIPLIVVLNRRGGRGSGRSSRTRRRGRASKRPCCRFSKGLRAPPWNVISV
;
A
#
# COMPACT_ATOMS: atom_id res chain seq x y z
N MET A 1 8.92 -13.69 0.35
CA MET A 1 9.75 -12.52 0.01
C MET A 1 9.33 -12.13 -1.38
N TYR A 2 9.00 -10.86 -1.61
CA TYR A 2 8.45 -10.42 -2.89
C TYR A 2 9.56 -10.25 -3.92
N ASP A 3 9.27 -10.60 -5.16
CA ASP A 3 10.18 -10.39 -6.29
C ASP A 3 10.01 -8.96 -6.80
N LEU A 4 11.00 -8.10 -6.53
CA LEU A 4 10.94 -6.69 -6.88
C LEU A 4 11.01 -6.48 -8.40
N GLU A 5 11.72 -7.33 -9.13
CA GLU A 5 11.84 -7.22 -10.58
C GLU A 5 10.49 -7.52 -11.23
N LYS A 6 9.84 -8.61 -10.80
CA LYS A 6 8.48 -8.95 -11.25
C LYS A 6 7.48 -7.84 -10.95
N ILE A 7 7.54 -7.26 -9.75
CA ILE A 7 6.67 -6.14 -9.38
C ILE A 7 6.89 -4.96 -10.30
N MET A 8 8.13 -4.58 -10.57
CA MET A 8 8.45 -3.44 -11.45
C MET A 8 8.06 -3.68 -12.91
N GLN A 9 8.08 -4.93 -13.38
CA GLN A 9 7.63 -5.31 -14.72
C GLN A 9 6.11 -5.29 -14.87
N ASN A 10 5.38 -5.73 -13.85
CA ASN A 10 3.93 -5.87 -13.88
C ASN A 10 3.18 -4.62 -13.42
N SER A 11 3.88 -3.59 -12.96
CA SER A 11 3.31 -2.33 -12.49
C SER A 11 3.81 -1.16 -13.32
N GLU A 12 3.03 -0.10 -13.39
CA GLU A 12 3.40 1.15 -14.03
C GLU A 12 3.91 2.18 -13.00
N PRO A 13 4.73 3.15 -13.40
CA PRO A 13 5.05 4.31 -12.57
C PRO A 13 3.79 5.12 -12.24
N VAL A 14 3.72 5.66 -11.02
CA VAL A 14 2.52 6.40 -10.58
C VAL A 14 2.21 7.64 -11.44
N GLY A 15 3.24 8.32 -11.97
CA GLY A 15 3.07 9.47 -12.85
C GLY A 15 2.42 9.11 -14.19
N ASP A 16 2.80 7.96 -14.76
CA ASP A 16 2.23 7.45 -16.03
C ASP A 16 0.76 7.08 -15.84
N TYR A 17 0.44 6.40 -14.74
CA TYR A 17 -0.94 6.08 -14.37
C TYR A 17 -1.80 7.34 -14.22
N LEU A 18 -1.33 8.33 -13.46
CA LEU A 18 -2.09 9.57 -13.26
C LEU A 18 -2.29 10.35 -14.56
N SER A 19 -1.31 10.31 -15.46
CA SER A 19 -1.42 10.90 -16.79
C SER A 19 -2.48 10.19 -17.64
N SER A 20 -2.57 8.85 -17.55
CA SER A 20 -3.55 8.06 -18.31
C SER A 20 -4.99 8.23 -17.82
N ILE A 21 -5.20 8.45 -16.51
CA ILE A 21 -6.53 8.61 -15.92
C ILE A 21 -6.96 10.07 -15.72
N GLY A 22 -6.03 11.02 -15.78
CA GLY A 22 -6.24 12.40 -15.34
C GLY A 22 -7.37 13.16 -16.05
N GLU A 23 -7.62 12.85 -17.34
CA GLU A 23 -8.73 13.43 -18.10
C GLU A 23 -10.08 12.80 -17.73
N LYS A 24 -10.11 11.48 -17.51
CA LYS A 24 -11.33 10.73 -17.19
C LYS A 24 -11.77 10.90 -15.75
N HIS A 25 -10.81 11.14 -14.85
CA HIS A 25 -11.02 11.24 -13.41
C HIS A 25 -10.40 12.53 -12.84
N PRO A 26 -11.07 13.68 -13.00
CA PRO A 26 -10.52 14.99 -12.65
C PRO A 26 -10.25 15.16 -11.15
N SER A 27 -10.81 14.30 -10.29
CA SER A 27 -10.53 14.29 -8.86
C SER A 27 -9.06 14.05 -8.55
N PHE A 28 -8.38 13.21 -9.34
CA PHE A 28 -6.95 12.94 -9.18
C PHE A 28 -6.12 14.15 -9.57
N SER A 29 -6.36 14.70 -10.76
CA SER A 29 -5.66 15.88 -11.30
C SER A 29 -5.83 17.10 -10.40
N ARG A 30 -7.06 17.36 -9.94
CA ARG A 30 -7.36 18.45 -9.01
C ARG A 30 -6.59 18.29 -7.70
N ARG A 31 -6.56 17.08 -7.13
CA ARG A 31 -5.85 16.83 -5.88
C ARG A 31 -4.34 17.03 -6.04
N LYS A 32 -3.76 16.62 -7.17
CA LYS A 32 -2.34 16.87 -7.48
C LYS A 32 -2.04 18.37 -7.52
N ALA A 33 -2.89 19.17 -8.17
CA ALA A 33 -2.71 20.61 -8.29
C ALA A 33 -2.88 21.37 -6.96
N ASP A 34 -3.84 20.95 -6.14
CA ASP A 34 -4.19 21.65 -4.89
C ASP A 34 -3.24 21.31 -3.72
N TYR A 35 -2.60 20.14 -3.75
CA TYR A 35 -1.81 19.66 -2.63
C TYR A 35 -0.40 20.27 -2.59
N ARG A 36 0.01 20.77 -1.43
CA ARG A 36 1.37 21.28 -1.20
C ARG A 36 2.11 20.40 -0.21
N LEU A 37 3.28 19.94 -0.60
CA LEU A 37 4.15 19.15 0.27
C LEU A 37 4.79 20.02 1.35
N ASP A 38 4.93 19.46 2.54
CA ASP A 38 5.79 20.05 3.58
C ASP A 38 7.25 19.71 3.26
N GLY A 39 8.06 20.74 2.99
CA GLY A 39 9.47 20.58 2.66
C GLY A 39 10.28 19.85 3.74
N ARG A 40 9.90 19.96 5.02
CA ARG A 40 10.57 19.23 6.11
C ARG A 40 10.39 17.72 5.97
N ILE A 41 9.16 17.30 5.68
CA ILE A 41 8.83 15.88 5.49
C ILE A 41 9.47 15.34 4.22
N VAL A 42 9.47 16.12 3.14
CA VAL A 42 10.16 15.75 1.89
C VAL A 42 11.64 15.47 2.15
N GLU A 43 12.31 16.32 2.92
CA GLU A 43 13.74 16.14 3.23
C GLU A 43 14.02 14.90 4.09
N GLU A 44 13.11 14.55 5.00
CA GLU A 44 13.19 13.29 5.74
C GLU A 44 12.99 12.07 4.84
N LEU A 45 12.03 12.14 3.92
CA LEU A 45 11.70 11.05 2.99
C LEU A 45 12.81 10.80 1.96
N LYS A 46 13.52 11.84 1.50
CA LYS A 46 14.68 11.70 0.61
C LYS A 46 15.73 10.72 1.15
N ARG A 47 15.92 10.65 2.47
CA ARG A 47 16.89 9.73 3.12
C ARG A 47 16.56 8.25 2.92
N TYR A 48 15.35 7.95 2.47
CA TYR A 48 14.83 6.61 2.22
C TYR A 48 14.56 6.34 0.74
N ALA A 49 14.60 7.34 -0.14
CA ALA A 49 14.16 7.23 -1.54
C ALA A 49 14.83 6.07 -2.29
N ASP A 50 16.12 5.87 -2.10
CA ASP A 50 16.94 4.82 -2.71
C ASP A 50 16.97 3.50 -1.91
N LYS A 51 16.29 3.44 -0.76
CA LYS A 51 16.19 2.25 0.10
C LYS A 51 14.85 1.54 -0.02
N VAL A 52 13.79 2.24 -0.43
CA VAL A 52 12.45 1.68 -0.48
C VAL A 52 11.84 1.78 -1.88
N ILE A 53 10.86 0.91 -2.12
CA ILE A 53 9.93 0.99 -3.24
C ILE A 53 8.53 1.01 -2.64
N VAL A 54 7.70 1.95 -3.08
CA VAL A 54 6.30 2.01 -2.67
C VAL A 54 5.45 1.38 -3.76
N VAL A 55 4.61 0.41 -3.40
CA VAL A 55 3.68 -0.26 -4.31
C VAL A 55 2.27 0.08 -3.86
N ILE A 56 1.45 0.53 -4.81
CA ILE A 56 0.08 0.98 -4.53
C ILE A 56 -0.89 0.11 -5.33
N PHE A 57 -1.94 -0.37 -4.70
CA PHE A 57 -3.08 -0.98 -5.39
C PHE A 57 -4.22 0.03 -5.42
N SER A 58 -4.66 0.41 -6.62
CA SER A 58 -5.59 1.52 -6.83
C SER A 58 -6.65 1.21 -7.88
N ALA A 59 -7.74 1.98 -7.82
CA ALA A 59 -8.76 2.02 -8.84
C ALA A 59 -9.36 3.41 -8.95
N GLU A 60 -9.88 3.74 -10.13
CA GLU A 60 -10.39 5.07 -10.48
C GLU A 60 -11.70 5.39 -9.76
N TRP A 61 -12.51 4.37 -9.50
CA TRP A 61 -13.78 4.48 -8.79
C TRP A 61 -13.61 4.71 -7.28
N CYS A 62 -12.40 4.58 -6.74
CA CYS A 62 -12.15 4.69 -5.31
C CYS A 62 -11.86 6.15 -4.90
N PRO A 63 -12.71 6.76 -4.04
CA PRO A 63 -12.50 8.14 -3.59
C PRO A 63 -11.23 8.30 -2.74
N ASP A 64 -10.86 7.27 -1.97
CA ASP A 64 -9.64 7.30 -1.16
C ASP A 64 -8.38 7.16 -2.01
N CYS A 65 -8.44 6.47 -3.15
CA CYS A 65 -7.39 6.50 -4.16
C CYS A 65 -7.19 7.90 -4.72
N ALA A 66 -8.26 8.60 -5.09
CA ALA A 66 -8.20 9.96 -5.62
C ALA A 66 -7.59 10.98 -4.63
N ARG A 67 -7.67 10.70 -3.32
CA ARG A 67 -7.10 11.56 -2.27
C ARG A 67 -5.61 11.33 -2.04
N ASN A 68 -5.18 10.07 -2.10
CA ASN A 68 -3.85 9.65 -1.65
C ASN A 68 -2.86 9.42 -2.80
N VAL A 69 -3.29 8.82 -3.91
CA VAL A 69 -2.39 8.48 -5.04
C VAL A 69 -1.73 9.73 -5.63
N PRO A 70 -2.43 10.86 -5.87
CA PRO A 70 -1.79 12.07 -6.36
C PRO A 70 -0.73 12.65 -5.42
N VAL A 71 -0.90 12.47 -4.11
CA VAL A 71 0.08 12.93 -3.12
C VAL A 71 1.36 12.09 -3.17
N LEU A 72 1.21 10.77 -3.38
CA LEU A 72 2.36 9.87 -3.50
C LEU A 72 3.18 10.14 -4.75
N ASP A 73 2.53 10.56 -5.84
CA ASP A 73 3.22 11.01 -7.06
C ASP A 73 4.01 12.30 -6.84
N LEU A 74 3.43 13.31 -6.17
CA LEU A 74 4.17 14.51 -5.79
C LEU A 74 5.38 14.18 -4.89
N ILE A 75 5.23 13.23 -3.96
CA ILE A 75 6.33 12.76 -3.13
C ILE A 75 7.40 12.08 -4.00
N ALA A 76 7.00 11.25 -4.96
CA ALA A 76 7.93 10.59 -5.89
C ALA A 76 8.73 11.63 -6.68
N GLU A 77 8.06 12.62 -7.27
CA GLU A 77 8.69 13.72 -8.02
C GLU A 77 9.67 14.53 -7.15
N ALA A 78 9.29 14.85 -5.90
CA ALA A 78 10.10 15.68 -5.02
C ALA A 78 11.29 14.94 -4.37
N THR A 79 11.17 13.62 -4.19
CA THR A 79 12.17 12.81 -3.47
C THR A 79 13.01 11.90 -4.36
N GLY A 80 12.56 11.63 -5.58
CA GLY A 80 13.14 10.60 -6.45
C GLY A 80 12.84 9.17 -6.01
N MET A 81 11.87 8.97 -5.12
CA MET A 81 11.48 7.66 -4.63
C MET A 81 10.71 6.87 -5.68
N GLU A 82 10.98 5.57 -5.76
CA GLU A 82 10.29 4.68 -6.70
C GLU A 82 8.88 4.35 -6.18
N VAL A 83 7.87 4.85 -6.89
CA VAL A 83 6.47 4.59 -6.58
C VAL A 83 5.81 3.90 -7.78
N ARG A 84 5.33 2.69 -7.54
CA ARG A 84 4.71 1.79 -8.52
C ARG A 84 3.25 1.57 -8.20
N ILE A 85 2.43 1.41 -9.23
CA ILE A 85 1.00 1.23 -9.07
C ILE A 85 0.46 0.06 -9.88
N PHE A 86 -0.41 -0.72 -9.23
CA PHE A 86 -1.34 -1.65 -9.85
C PHE A 86 -2.69 -0.95 -9.92
N GLY A 87 -2.94 -0.30 -11.05
CA GLY A 87 -4.17 0.44 -11.33
C GLY A 87 -5.32 -0.44 -11.83
N HIS A 88 -6.44 0.21 -12.18
CA HIS A 88 -7.57 -0.40 -12.89
C HIS A 88 -8.23 -1.60 -12.17
N LEU A 89 -8.08 -1.70 -10.85
CA LEU A 89 -8.65 -2.83 -10.11
C LEU A 89 -10.18 -2.73 -10.05
N MET A 90 -10.87 -3.75 -10.55
CA MET A 90 -12.33 -3.86 -10.40
C MET A 90 -12.69 -4.96 -9.42
N ARG A 91 -13.69 -4.67 -8.58
CA ARG A 91 -14.25 -5.66 -7.66
C ARG A 91 -15.18 -6.60 -8.41
N ASP A 92 -15.18 -7.86 -8.01
CA ASP A 92 -16.23 -8.82 -8.35
C ASP A 92 -17.30 -8.79 -7.26
N PRO A 93 -18.50 -8.24 -7.53
CA PRO A 93 -19.58 -8.25 -6.56
C PRO A 93 -20.30 -9.61 -6.47
N LEU A 94 -20.15 -10.47 -7.48
CA LEU A 94 -20.89 -11.74 -7.60
C LEU A 94 -20.15 -12.91 -6.93
N ASN A 95 -18.82 -12.83 -6.80
CA ASN A 95 -18.02 -13.86 -6.18
C ASN A 95 -17.51 -13.45 -4.78
N PRO A 96 -18.09 -13.98 -3.68
CA PRO A 96 -17.62 -13.66 -2.34
C PRO A 96 -16.24 -14.28 -2.01
N MET A 97 -15.79 -15.30 -2.77
CA MET A 97 -14.49 -15.95 -2.59
C MET A 97 -13.36 -15.26 -3.34
N GLU A 98 -13.63 -14.68 -4.51
CA GLU A 98 -12.65 -13.91 -5.29
C GLU A 98 -13.13 -12.46 -5.48
N ARG A 99 -12.58 -11.52 -4.70
CA ARG A 99 -13.06 -10.13 -4.69
C ARG A 99 -12.65 -9.27 -5.88
N TRP A 100 -11.74 -9.74 -6.73
CA TRP A 100 -11.12 -8.94 -7.81
C TRP A 100 -11.06 -9.80 -9.09
N TRP A 101 -11.78 -9.41 -10.15
CA TRP A 101 -11.99 -10.30 -11.30
C TRP A 101 -12.02 -9.64 -12.70
N ILE A 102 -12.04 -8.31 -12.85
CA ILE A 102 -12.26 -7.70 -14.18
C ILE A 102 -11.16 -6.67 -14.50
N PRO A 103 -10.45 -6.70 -15.66
CA PRO A 103 -9.86 -7.83 -16.41
C PRO A 103 -8.91 -8.65 -15.50
N PRO A 104 -8.24 -9.76 -15.89
CA PRO A 104 -7.62 -10.65 -14.90
C PRO A 104 -6.70 -9.85 -13.98
N SER A 105 -7.11 -9.75 -12.72
CA SER A 105 -6.41 -8.91 -11.75
C SER A 105 -4.99 -9.45 -11.62
N PRO A 106 -3.99 -8.56 -11.48
CA PRO A 106 -2.61 -8.99 -11.41
C PRO A 106 -2.46 -10.06 -10.32
N PRO A 107 -1.68 -11.13 -10.54
CA PRO A 107 -1.49 -12.17 -9.54
C PRO A 107 -1.02 -11.59 -8.19
N GLU A 108 -0.35 -10.45 -8.23
CA GLU A 108 0.07 -9.64 -7.08
C GLU A 108 -1.10 -9.28 -6.15
N VAL A 109 -2.31 -9.09 -6.66
CA VAL A 109 -3.50 -8.83 -5.83
C VAL A 109 -3.74 -9.98 -4.84
N ARG A 110 -3.50 -11.22 -5.27
CA ARG A 110 -3.58 -12.42 -4.41
C ARG A 110 -2.33 -12.55 -3.54
N GLU A 111 -1.14 -12.32 -4.10
CA GLU A 111 0.13 -12.43 -3.36
C GLU A 111 0.24 -11.43 -2.20
N PHE A 112 -0.29 -10.22 -2.36
CA PHE A 112 -0.35 -9.18 -1.33
C PHE A 112 -1.62 -9.24 -0.47
N ASN A 113 -2.51 -10.20 -0.74
CA ASN A 113 -3.79 -10.37 -0.05
C ASN A 113 -4.58 -9.05 0.04
N VAL A 114 -4.77 -8.39 -1.10
CA VAL A 114 -5.42 -7.08 -1.17
C VAL A 114 -6.89 -7.24 -0.79
N VAL A 115 -7.28 -6.65 0.35
CA VAL A 115 -8.66 -6.70 0.86
C VAL A 115 -9.40 -5.40 0.58
N LYS A 116 -8.70 -4.27 0.64
CA LYS A 116 -9.22 -2.91 0.41
C LYS A 116 -8.23 -2.11 -0.41
N ILE A 117 -8.74 -1.06 -1.06
CA ILE A 117 -7.94 -0.07 -1.78
C ILE A 117 -8.25 1.34 -1.22
N PRO A 118 -7.28 2.27 -1.24
CA PRO A 118 -5.90 2.06 -1.65
C PRO A 118 -5.13 1.18 -0.65
N LEU A 119 -4.38 0.20 -1.13
CA LEU A 119 -3.38 -0.50 -0.32
C LEU A 119 -2.01 0.04 -0.69
N ILE A 120 -1.32 0.61 0.28
CA ILE A 120 0.03 1.14 0.11
C ILE A 120 1.01 0.22 0.84
N VAL A 121 1.94 -0.36 0.11
CA VAL A 121 2.95 -1.28 0.62
C VAL A 121 4.33 -0.67 0.43
N VAL A 122 5.11 -0.58 1.50
CA VAL A 122 6.49 -0.09 1.44
C VAL A 122 7.43 -1.30 1.52
N LEU A 123 8.17 -1.53 0.44
CA LEU A 123 9.13 -2.62 0.30
C LEU A 123 10.55 -2.08 0.43
N ASN A 124 11.43 -2.81 1.12
CA ASN A 124 12.85 -2.46 1.21
C ASN A 124 13.61 -3.08 0.03
N ARG A 125 14.45 -2.28 -0.64
CA ARG A 125 15.33 -2.73 -1.73
C ARG A 125 16.43 -3.68 -1.26
N ARG A 126 16.84 -3.61 0.02
CA ARG A 126 17.82 -4.56 0.60
C ARG A 126 17.17 -5.91 0.85
N GLY A 127 17.14 -6.75 -0.17
CA GLY A 127 16.87 -8.17 -0.01
C GLY A 127 18.03 -8.88 0.70
N GLY A 128 17.96 -9.05 2.02
CA GLY A 128 18.86 -9.90 2.79
C GLY A 128 18.10 -11.04 3.48
N ARG A 129 18.54 -12.29 3.27
CA ARG A 129 18.03 -13.49 3.98
C ARG A 129 18.04 -13.24 5.50
N GLY A 130 16.89 -13.39 6.15
CA GLY A 130 16.76 -13.28 7.61
C GLY A 130 15.38 -13.70 8.09
N SER A 131 15.32 -14.83 8.77
CA SER A 131 14.14 -15.52 9.31
C SER A 131 13.21 -14.66 10.17
N GLY A 132 11.90 -14.84 9.96
CA GLY A 132 10.87 -14.22 10.80
C GLY A 132 9.45 -14.71 10.53
N ARG A 133 9.25 -15.98 10.19
CA ARG A 133 7.90 -16.57 10.09
C ARG A 133 7.42 -16.85 11.51
N SER A 134 6.74 -15.89 12.16
CA SER A 134 6.01 -16.19 13.40
C SER A 134 4.66 -16.80 13.04
N SER A 135 4.68 -18.09 12.66
CA SER A 135 3.50 -18.94 12.74
C SER A 135 3.24 -19.23 14.22
N ARG A 136 2.43 -18.40 14.90
CA ARG A 136 1.79 -18.85 16.14
C ARG A 136 0.49 -19.56 15.78
N THR A 137 0.64 -20.86 15.60
CA THR A 137 -0.40 -21.86 15.88
C THR A 137 -0.95 -21.59 17.29
N ARG A 138 -2.15 -21.01 17.39
CA ARG A 138 -2.89 -20.92 18.66
C ARG A 138 -3.37 -22.33 19.01
N ARG A 139 -2.58 -23.04 19.83
CA ARG A 139 -3.06 -24.21 20.58
C ARG A 139 -4.21 -23.78 21.48
N ARG A 140 -5.31 -24.54 21.44
CA ARG A 140 -6.44 -24.48 22.38
C ARG A 140 -5.93 -24.69 23.81
N GLY A 141 -6.50 -23.95 24.77
CA GLY A 141 -6.24 -24.18 26.19
C GLY A 141 -6.99 -23.21 27.13
N ARG A 142 -8.18 -23.65 27.56
CA ARG A 142 -8.92 -23.36 28.80
C ARG A 142 -9.22 -21.92 29.26
N ALA A 143 -10.53 -21.75 29.51
CA ALA A 143 -11.16 -20.66 30.24
C ALA A 143 -10.71 -20.57 31.71
N SER A 144 -10.59 -19.35 32.22
CA SER A 144 -10.85 -19.00 33.62
C SER A 144 -11.15 -17.50 33.74
N LYS A 145 -11.88 -17.16 34.80
CA LYS A 145 -12.72 -15.98 35.04
C LYS A 145 -11.94 -14.68 35.34
N ARG A 146 -12.64 -13.55 35.09
CA ARG A 146 -12.47 -12.11 35.45
C ARG A 146 -11.71 -11.81 36.78
N PRO A 147 -11.17 -10.59 37.05
CA PRO A 147 -11.81 -9.28 36.80
C PRO A 147 -10.92 -8.07 36.43
N CYS A 148 -11.64 -6.94 36.30
CA CYS A 148 -11.29 -5.57 35.90
C CYS A 148 -10.06 -4.92 36.57
N CYS A 149 -9.51 -3.95 35.82
CA CYS A 149 -8.69 -2.80 36.23
C CYS A 149 -7.26 -3.06 36.75
N ARG A 150 -6.27 -2.93 35.86
CA ARG A 150 -5.03 -2.19 36.18
C ARG A 150 -4.31 -1.70 34.92
N PHE A 151 -4.05 -0.40 34.91
CA PHE A 151 -3.17 0.31 34.00
C PHE A 151 -1.73 -0.22 34.21
N SER A 152 -1.14 -0.82 33.18
CA SER A 152 0.29 -1.12 33.13
C SER A 152 0.80 -0.89 31.71
N LYS A 153 1.73 0.05 31.60
CA LYS A 153 2.54 0.39 30.43
C LYS A 153 3.11 -0.88 29.79
N GLY A 154 3.01 -1.00 28.47
CA GLY A 154 3.70 -2.08 27.73
C GLY A 154 2.98 -2.59 26.50
N LEU A 155 2.54 -1.71 25.59
CA LEU A 155 2.14 -2.14 24.25
C LEU A 155 3.34 -2.03 23.32
N ARG A 156 3.96 -3.18 23.08
CA ARG A 156 4.87 -3.39 21.94
C ARG A 156 4.13 -3.00 20.67
N ALA A 157 4.74 -2.11 19.91
CA ALA A 157 4.30 -1.75 18.57
C ALA A 157 4.11 -3.03 17.71
N PRO A 158 3.07 -3.08 16.87
CA PRO A 158 2.90 -4.18 15.92
C PRO A 158 4.09 -4.19 14.95
N PRO A 159 4.63 -5.37 14.60
CA PRO A 159 5.60 -5.45 13.54
C PRO A 159 4.83 -5.34 12.21
N TRP A 160 5.39 -4.57 11.27
CA TRP A 160 5.01 -4.43 9.86
C TRP A 160 3.95 -3.36 9.54
N ASN A 161 4.44 -2.27 8.94
CA ASN A 161 3.68 -1.16 8.39
C ASN A 161 2.90 -1.61 7.15
N VAL A 162 1.69 -2.09 7.35
CA VAL A 162 0.61 -1.95 6.37
C VAL A 162 -0.17 -0.71 6.81
N ILE A 163 0.03 0.40 6.14
CA ILE A 163 -0.81 1.59 6.34
C ILE A 163 -2.02 1.40 5.43
N SER A 164 -3.11 0.88 6.00
CA SER A 164 -4.44 1.07 5.43
C SER A 164 -4.95 2.40 5.97
N VAL A 165 -5.01 3.41 5.10
CA VAL A 165 -5.66 4.70 5.39
C VAL A 165 -7.16 4.54 5.22
#